data_AF-A0A5H2XQ99-F1
#
_entry.id   AF-A0A5H2XQ99-F1
#
_cell.length_a   1.000
_cell.length_b   1.000
_cell.length_c   1.000
_cell.angle_alpha   90.00
_cell.angle_beta   90.00
_cell.angle_gamma   90.00
#
_symmetry.space_group_name_H-M   'P 1'
#
loop_
_entity.id
_entity.type
_entity.pdbx_description
1 polymer ?
#
loop_
_entity_poly.entity_id
_entity_poly.type
_entity_poly.pdbx_seq_one_letter_code
_entity_poly.pdbx_strand_id
1 'polypeptide(L)'
;MMEGLMSPQTETKASVGFKAGVKDYKLTYYTPDYETKDTDILAAFRVTPQPGVPPEEAGAAVAAESSTGTWTTVWTDGLTSLDRYKGRCYHIEPVAGEESNVFGFKALRALRLEDLRIPPAYVKTFQGPPHGIQVERDKLNKYGRPYWDVLLNLNWGYPLRITVEQFMNVSAVDLILPKMMRMLIPNHLCVGETVSYFVPKQFIKHRLKQVKSKGIT
;
A
#
# COMPACT_ATOMS: atom_id res chain seq x y z
N MET A 1 -60.42 -1.82 -31.45
CA MET A 1 -59.64 -2.28 -30.28
C MET A 1 -58.17 -2.01 -30.56
N MET A 2 -57.58 -1.05 -29.87
CA MET A 2 -56.12 -0.95 -29.65
C MET A 2 -55.91 0.19 -28.65
N GLU A 3 -56.05 -0.14 -27.36
CA GLU A 3 -55.64 0.73 -26.26
C GLU A 3 -54.11 0.77 -26.24
N GLY A 4 -53.53 1.96 -26.40
CA GLY A 4 -52.11 2.20 -26.23
C GLY A 4 -51.74 2.11 -24.75
N LEU A 5 -50.89 1.14 -24.41
CA LEU A 5 -50.33 0.97 -23.07
C LEU A 5 -49.49 2.19 -22.68
N MET A 6 -50.06 3.06 -21.84
CA MET A 6 -49.34 4.10 -21.13
C MET A 6 -48.43 3.42 -20.11
N SER A 7 -47.12 3.50 -20.31
CA SER A 7 -46.12 3.04 -19.33
C SER A 7 -46.33 3.77 -17.99
N PRO A 8 -46.41 3.06 -16.84
CA PRO A 8 -46.56 3.74 -15.56
C PRO A 8 -45.26 4.50 -15.26
N GLN A 9 -45.33 5.82 -15.28
CA GLN A 9 -44.28 6.66 -14.69
C GLN A 9 -44.26 6.35 -13.20
N THR A 10 -43.32 5.52 -12.79
CA THR A 10 -43.08 5.22 -11.39
C THR A 10 -42.47 6.47 -10.77
N GLU A 11 -43.29 7.30 -10.13
CA GLU A 11 -42.80 8.37 -9.27
C GLU A 11 -42.01 7.75 -8.12
N THR A 12 -40.70 7.75 -8.26
CA THR A 12 -39.77 7.33 -7.23
C THR A 12 -39.81 8.40 -6.14
N LYS A 13 -40.07 8.01 -4.88
CA LYS A 13 -39.99 8.85 -3.68
C LYS A 13 -38.54 9.32 -3.37
N ALA A 14 -37.86 9.91 -4.34
CA ALA A 14 -36.53 10.52 -4.20
C ALA A 14 -36.60 12.05 -4.41
N SER A 15 -37.76 12.65 -4.17
CA SER A 15 -38.09 14.01 -4.60
C SER A 15 -37.78 15.12 -3.59
N VAL A 16 -37.14 14.84 -2.45
CA VAL A 16 -36.76 15.90 -1.51
C VAL A 16 -35.29 16.29 -1.74
N GLY A 17 -35.06 17.17 -2.72
CA GLY A 17 -33.77 17.85 -2.92
C GLY A 17 -32.84 17.30 -4.01
N PHE A 18 -33.23 16.24 -4.73
CA PHE A 18 -32.42 15.72 -5.84
C PHE A 18 -32.56 16.57 -7.10
N LYS A 19 -31.47 17.24 -7.49
CA LYS A 19 -31.32 17.87 -8.81
C LYS A 19 -30.25 17.12 -9.59
N ALA A 20 -30.65 16.49 -10.69
CA ALA A 20 -29.75 15.84 -11.62
C ALA A 20 -28.89 16.88 -12.36
N GLY A 21 -27.62 16.58 -12.59
CA GLY A 21 -26.69 17.44 -13.32
C GLY A 21 -25.25 17.30 -12.83
N VAL A 22 -24.32 17.86 -13.60
CA VAL A 22 -22.93 18.04 -13.20
C VAL A 22 -22.90 19.14 -12.14
N LYS A 23 -22.35 18.84 -10.96
CA LYS A 23 -22.16 19.80 -9.87
C LYS A 23 -20.69 19.85 -9.51
N ASP A 24 -20.23 21.02 -9.08
CA ASP A 24 -18.88 21.20 -8.57
C ASP A 24 -18.67 20.34 -7.32
N TYR A 25 -17.55 19.63 -7.26
CA TYR A 25 -17.22 18.75 -6.14
C TYR A 25 -17.05 19.56 -4.84
N LYS A 26 -16.58 20.81 -4.94
CA LYS A 26 -16.42 21.74 -3.82
C LYS A 26 -17.68 21.87 -2.97
N LEU A 27 -18.87 21.85 -3.56
CA LEU A 27 -20.12 22.03 -2.81
C LEU A 27 -20.41 20.90 -1.82
N THR A 28 -19.92 19.69 -2.08
CA THR A 28 -20.28 18.49 -1.31
C THR A 28 -19.10 17.93 -0.51
N TYR A 29 -17.89 17.98 -1.08
CA TYR A 29 -16.70 17.31 -0.58
C TYR A 29 -15.66 18.27 0.03
N TYR A 30 -15.79 19.59 -0.15
CA TYR A 30 -14.96 20.58 0.55
C TYR A 30 -15.64 21.02 1.85
N THR A 31 -15.04 20.69 2.98
CA THR A 31 -15.58 20.98 4.32
C THR A 31 -14.44 21.45 5.24
N PRO A 32 -14.04 22.74 5.16
CA PRO A 32 -12.90 23.26 5.91
C PRO A 32 -13.11 23.24 7.43
N ASP A 33 -14.35 23.32 7.88
CA ASP A 33 -14.72 23.32 9.31
C ASP A 33 -14.83 21.91 9.92
N TYR A 34 -14.43 20.87 9.18
CA TYR A 34 -14.54 19.50 9.66
C TYR A 34 -13.46 19.17 10.69
N GLU A 35 -13.89 18.83 11.91
CA GLU A 35 -13.01 18.30 12.94
C GLU A 35 -12.71 16.81 12.69
N THR A 36 -11.43 16.50 12.51
CA THR A 36 -10.96 15.13 12.29
C THR A 36 -11.19 14.27 13.53
N LYS A 37 -11.68 13.04 13.35
CA LYS A 37 -11.86 12.08 14.44
C LYS A 37 -10.70 11.08 14.47
N ASP A 38 -10.44 10.52 15.64
CA ASP A 38 -9.40 9.48 15.80
C ASP A 38 -9.70 8.16 15.10
N THR A 39 -10.95 7.97 14.68
CA THR A 39 -11.40 6.82 13.90
C THR A 39 -11.19 6.99 12.40
N ASP A 40 -10.87 8.19 11.94
CA ASP A 40 -10.79 8.50 10.53
C ASP A 40 -9.44 8.09 9.94
N ILE A 41 -9.44 7.72 8.66
CA ILE A 41 -8.23 7.54 7.87
C ILE A 41 -7.91 8.90 7.24
N LEU A 42 -6.75 9.46 7.57
CA LEU A 42 -6.32 10.75 7.01
C LEU A 42 -5.26 10.51 5.95
N ALA A 43 -5.40 11.12 4.78
CA ALA A 43 -4.44 11.04 3.70
C ALA A 43 -3.98 12.45 3.32
N ALA A 44 -2.67 12.63 3.17
CA ALA A 44 -2.07 13.87 2.69
C ALA A 44 -1.70 13.68 1.21
N PHE A 45 -2.32 14.48 0.34
CA PHE A 45 -2.04 14.47 -1.09
C PHE A 45 -1.31 15.75 -1.49
N ARG A 46 -0.21 15.60 -2.23
CA ARG A 46 0.36 16.68 -3.01
C ARG A 46 -0.35 16.73 -4.34
N VAL A 47 -1.06 17.82 -4.57
CA VAL A 47 -1.94 18.03 -5.71
C VAL A 47 -1.42 19.18 -6.56
N THR A 48 -1.13 18.91 -7.83
CA THR A 48 -0.84 19.97 -8.81
C THR A 48 -2.08 20.15 -9.68
N PRO A 49 -2.92 21.17 -9.45
CA PRO A 49 -4.12 21.40 -10.25
C PRO A 49 -3.75 21.85 -11.67
N GLN A 50 -4.68 21.66 -12.61
CA GLN A 50 -4.56 22.26 -13.94
C GLN A 50 -4.80 23.77 -13.89
N PRO A 51 -4.26 24.56 -14.84
CA PRO A 51 -4.50 26.00 -14.91
C PRO A 51 -6.01 26.31 -14.98
N GLY A 52 -6.47 27.22 -14.12
CA GLY A 52 -7.88 27.64 -14.04
C GLY A 52 -8.76 26.79 -13.12
N VAL A 53 -8.27 25.66 -12.58
CA VAL A 53 -8.98 24.89 -11.56
C VAL A 53 -8.60 25.42 -10.18
N PRO A 54 -9.56 25.87 -9.35
CA PRO A 54 -9.25 26.33 -8.01
C PRO A 54 -8.79 25.15 -7.14
N PRO A 55 -7.85 25.36 -6.20
CA PRO A 55 -7.34 24.29 -5.34
C PRO A 55 -8.43 23.56 -4.55
N GLU A 56 -9.49 24.25 -4.14
CA GLU A 56 -10.58 23.61 -3.40
C GLU A 56 -11.36 22.61 -4.26
N GLU A 57 -11.56 22.91 -5.55
CA GLU A 57 -12.23 21.99 -6.46
C GLU A 57 -11.34 20.78 -6.78
N ALA A 58 -10.04 21.03 -6.96
CA ALA A 58 -9.06 19.97 -7.16
C ALA A 58 -9.00 19.01 -5.94
N GLY A 59 -8.94 19.56 -4.72
CA GLY A 59 -8.95 18.76 -3.48
C GLY A 59 -10.28 18.04 -3.26
N ALA A 60 -11.40 18.71 -3.53
CA ALA A 60 -12.72 18.11 -3.43
C ALA A 60 -12.94 16.98 -4.45
N ALA A 61 -12.43 17.12 -5.68
CA ALA A 61 -12.50 16.07 -6.70
C ALA A 61 -11.72 14.81 -6.29
N VAL A 62 -10.54 14.98 -5.69
CA VAL A 62 -9.77 13.85 -5.13
C VAL A 62 -10.57 13.16 -4.02
N ALA A 63 -11.13 13.93 -3.09
CA ALA A 63 -11.94 13.38 -2.00
C ALA A 63 -13.21 12.67 -2.52
N ALA A 64 -13.84 13.21 -3.55
CA ALA A 64 -15.04 12.66 -4.15
C ALA A 64 -14.80 11.31 -4.82
N GLU A 65 -13.90 11.27 -5.81
CA GLU A 65 -13.64 10.08 -6.63
C GLU A 65 -12.91 8.95 -5.85
N SER A 66 -12.30 9.27 -4.71
CA SER A 66 -11.70 8.27 -3.80
C SER A 66 -12.67 7.72 -2.74
N SER A 67 -13.91 8.22 -2.69
CA SER A 67 -14.91 7.79 -1.72
C SER A 67 -16.22 7.36 -2.39
N THR A 68 -17.13 8.30 -2.65
CA THR A 68 -18.51 8.04 -3.08
C THR A 68 -18.96 8.89 -4.27
N GLY A 69 -18.15 9.85 -4.70
CA GLY A 69 -18.51 10.81 -5.74
C GLY A 69 -18.24 10.31 -7.15
N THR A 70 -19.00 10.84 -8.10
CA THR A 70 -18.76 10.68 -9.54
C THR A 70 -19.04 12.02 -10.26
N TRP A 71 -18.78 12.08 -11.57
CA TRP A 71 -18.88 13.30 -12.39
C TRP A 71 -20.28 13.92 -12.51
N THR A 72 -21.33 13.24 -12.03
CA THR A 72 -22.71 13.72 -12.01
C THR A 72 -23.39 13.28 -10.72
N THR A 73 -24.37 14.05 -10.24
CA THR A 73 -25.14 13.61 -9.06
C THR A 73 -26.07 12.47 -9.42
N VAL A 74 -26.06 11.41 -8.62
CA VAL A 74 -26.88 10.23 -8.84
C VAL A 74 -27.98 10.17 -7.78
N TRP A 75 -29.20 9.81 -8.19
CA TRP A 75 -30.35 9.76 -7.29
C TRP A 75 -30.17 8.75 -6.15
N THR A 76 -29.33 7.73 -6.37
CA THR A 76 -28.99 6.70 -5.39
C THR A 76 -28.26 7.26 -4.18
N ASP A 77 -27.65 8.45 -4.28
CA ASP A 77 -27.00 9.12 -3.15
C ASP A 77 -28.01 9.41 -2.03
N GLY A 78 -29.29 9.64 -2.39
CA GLY A 78 -30.38 9.85 -1.43
C GLY A 78 -30.83 8.60 -0.68
N LEU A 79 -30.37 7.41 -1.08
CA LEU A 79 -30.69 6.14 -0.41
C LEU A 79 -29.71 5.79 0.72
N THR A 80 -28.59 6.52 0.81
CA THR A 80 -27.54 6.23 1.78
C THR A 80 -27.21 7.47 2.61
N SER A 81 -26.55 7.29 3.75
CA SER A 81 -26.04 8.41 4.55
C SER A 81 -24.79 8.99 3.88
N LEU A 82 -24.97 9.79 2.82
CA LEU A 82 -23.87 10.41 2.07
C LEU A 82 -22.91 11.16 2.99
N ASP A 83 -23.43 11.91 3.98
CA ASP A 83 -22.57 12.62 4.93
C ASP A 83 -21.67 11.67 5.75
N ARG A 84 -22.12 10.45 6.04
CA ARG A 84 -21.27 9.48 6.76
C ARG A 84 -20.15 8.91 5.88
N TYR A 85 -20.44 8.63 4.62
CA TYR A 85 -19.54 7.87 3.74
C TYR A 85 -18.68 8.73 2.81
N LYS A 86 -19.03 10.01 2.63
CA LYS A 86 -18.25 10.91 1.78
C LYS A 86 -16.87 11.17 2.39
N GLY A 87 -15.86 11.17 1.50
CA GLY A 87 -14.57 11.75 1.79
C GLY A 87 -14.70 13.26 2.02
N ARG A 88 -13.78 13.84 2.79
CA ARG A 88 -13.79 15.26 3.11
C ARG A 88 -12.42 15.86 2.85
N CYS A 89 -12.38 16.89 2.01
CA CYS A 89 -11.25 17.78 1.90
C CYS A 89 -11.44 18.89 2.96
N TYR A 90 -10.69 18.80 4.06
CA TYR A 90 -10.84 19.67 5.23
C TYR A 90 -9.72 20.70 5.39
N HIS A 91 -8.57 20.47 4.76
CA HIS A 91 -7.43 21.37 4.84
C HIS A 91 -6.67 21.40 3.52
N ILE A 92 -6.28 22.60 3.09
CA ILE A 92 -5.48 22.84 1.88
C ILE A 92 -4.41 23.86 2.24
N GLU A 93 -3.16 23.48 2.04
CA GLU A 93 -2.00 24.33 2.25
C GLU A 93 -1.24 24.51 0.92
N PRO A 94 -0.83 25.73 0.56
CA PRO A 94 0.03 25.95 -0.60
C PRO A 94 1.44 25.39 -0.35
N VAL A 95 1.96 24.61 -1.29
CA VAL A 95 3.33 24.09 -1.21
C VAL A 95 4.34 25.18 -1.59
N ALA A 96 5.32 25.43 -0.73
CA ALA A 96 6.36 26.43 -0.98
C ALA A 96 7.26 26.03 -2.17
N GLY A 97 7.42 26.92 -3.15
CA GLY A 97 8.42 26.81 -4.22
C GLY A 97 7.96 26.27 -5.58
N GLU A 98 6.65 26.11 -5.82
CA GLU A 98 6.13 25.72 -7.15
C GLU A 98 5.45 26.88 -7.88
N GLU A 99 6.01 27.27 -9.03
CA GLU A 99 5.36 28.18 -9.98
C GLU A 99 4.44 27.42 -10.94
N SER A 100 3.20 27.91 -11.04
CA SER A 100 2.16 27.46 -11.94
C SER A 100 2.63 27.47 -13.40
N ASN A 101 2.56 26.33 -14.11
CA ASN A 101 2.80 26.31 -15.55
C ASN A 101 1.85 25.37 -16.33
N VAL A 102 1.00 26.03 -17.13
CA VAL A 102 0.62 25.85 -18.55
C VAL A 102 0.16 24.47 -19.10
N PHE A 103 -1.13 24.49 -19.51
CA PHE A 103 -1.98 23.68 -20.41
C PHE A 103 -1.98 22.11 -20.39
N GLY A 104 -3.15 21.56 -20.00
CA GLY A 104 -3.67 20.21 -20.25
C GLY A 104 -4.95 19.93 -19.43
N PHE A 105 -5.91 19.12 -19.87
CA PHE A 105 -7.15 18.77 -19.11
C PHE A 105 -6.94 17.44 -18.33
N LYS A 106 -7.65 17.03 -17.26
CA LYS A 106 -9.06 17.27 -16.88
C LYS A 106 -9.37 17.73 -15.44
N ALA A 107 -8.40 17.74 -14.51
CA ALA A 107 -8.51 18.49 -13.23
C ALA A 107 -7.15 18.64 -12.54
N LEU A 108 -6.34 17.59 -12.61
CA LEU A 108 -5.01 17.51 -11.99
C LEU A 108 -3.93 17.24 -13.04
N ARG A 109 -2.76 17.84 -12.84
CA ARG A 109 -1.53 17.60 -13.62
C ARG A 109 -0.67 16.50 -12.99
N ALA A 110 -0.60 16.47 -11.66
CA ALA A 110 0.11 15.45 -10.89
C ALA A 110 -0.58 15.24 -9.54
N LEU A 111 -0.54 14.00 -9.05
CA LEU A 111 -1.06 13.61 -7.75
C LEU A 111 -0.07 12.65 -7.09
N ARG A 112 0.33 12.95 -5.86
CA ARG A 112 1.18 12.08 -5.03
C ARG A 112 0.57 11.95 -3.64
N LEU A 113 0.48 10.72 -3.15
CA LEU A 113 0.19 10.46 -1.73
C LEU A 113 1.49 10.62 -0.94
N GLU A 114 1.54 11.58 -0.02
CA GLU A 114 2.71 11.86 0.81
C GLU A 114 2.65 11.10 2.13
N ASP A 115 1.49 11.10 2.79
CA ASP A 115 1.33 10.44 4.09
C ASP A 115 -0.09 9.87 4.25
N LEU A 116 -0.20 8.85 5.10
CA LEU A 116 -1.45 8.17 5.44
C LEU A 116 -1.48 7.84 6.94
N ARG A 117 -2.32 8.54 7.70
CA ARG A 117 -2.63 8.19 9.08
C ARG A 117 -3.69 7.09 9.11
N ILE A 118 -3.31 5.93 9.65
CA ILE A 118 -4.21 4.80 9.85
C ILE A 118 -4.64 4.75 11.33
N PRO A 119 -5.95 4.72 11.64
CA PRO A 119 -6.43 4.76 13.02
C PRO A 119 -6.16 3.42 13.75
N PRO A 120 -5.93 3.45 15.09
CA PRO A 120 -5.61 2.23 15.86
C PRO A 120 -6.69 1.15 15.78
N ALA A 121 -7.96 1.53 15.64
CA ALA A 121 -9.07 0.59 15.46
C ALA A 121 -8.91 -0.23 14.18
N TYR A 122 -8.38 0.36 13.11
CA TYR A 122 -8.13 -0.31 11.84
C TYR A 122 -6.85 -1.14 11.88
N VAL A 123 -5.77 -0.61 12.48
CA VAL A 123 -4.48 -1.33 12.63
C VAL A 123 -4.66 -2.66 13.38
N LYS A 124 -5.54 -2.70 14.40
CA LYS A 124 -5.82 -3.92 15.17
C LYS A 124 -6.48 -5.05 14.37
N THR A 125 -6.99 -4.78 13.18
CA THR A 125 -7.57 -5.82 12.31
C THR A 125 -6.50 -6.60 11.54
N PHE A 126 -5.27 -6.08 11.47
CA PHE A 126 -4.15 -6.73 10.79
C PHE A 126 -3.33 -7.58 11.76
N GLN A 127 -2.86 -8.74 11.30
CA GLN A 127 -1.98 -9.62 12.06
C GLN A 127 -0.58 -9.02 12.27
N GLY A 128 -0.16 -8.11 11.38
CA GLY A 128 1.17 -7.52 11.39
C GLY A 128 2.29 -8.51 11.02
N PRO A 129 3.56 -8.16 11.26
CA PRO A 129 4.69 -9.03 11.00
C PRO A 129 4.63 -10.32 11.85
N PRO A 130 4.77 -11.53 11.25
CA PRO A 130 4.70 -12.81 11.97
C PRO A 130 5.75 -12.94 13.08
N HIS A 131 6.93 -12.36 12.86
CA HIS A 131 7.99 -12.24 13.85
C HIS A 131 8.39 -10.78 13.91
N GLY A 132 8.25 -10.17 15.09
CA GLY A 132 8.80 -8.85 15.34
C GLY A 132 10.33 -8.89 15.41
N ILE A 133 10.96 -7.71 15.33
CA ILE A 133 12.42 -7.56 15.36
C ILE A 133 13.05 -8.25 16.58
N GLN A 134 12.38 -8.19 17.73
CA GLN A 134 12.84 -8.83 18.97
C GLN A 134 12.89 -10.36 18.84
N VAL A 135 11.79 -10.97 18.39
CA VAL A 135 11.71 -12.43 18.20
C VAL A 135 12.74 -12.91 17.16
N GLU A 136 12.97 -12.13 16.10
CA GLU A 136 14.03 -12.45 15.14
C GLU A 136 15.43 -12.36 15.76
N ARG A 137 15.69 -11.35 16.61
CA ARG A 137 16.96 -11.22 17.35
C ARG A 137 17.18 -12.36 18.33
N ASP A 138 16.14 -12.78 19.03
CA ASP A 138 16.19 -13.87 19.99
C ASP A 138 16.47 -15.20 19.28
N LYS A 139 15.80 -15.45 18.15
CA LYS A 139 16.03 -16.64 17.30
C LYS A 139 17.46 -16.69 16.76
N LEU A 140 18.03 -15.55 16.41
CA LEU A 140 19.38 -15.44 15.84
C LEU A 140 20.47 -15.30 16.91
N ASN A 141 20.12 -15.07 18.18
CA ASN A 141 21.02 -14.79 19.30
C ASN A 141 22.07 -13.70 18.97
N LYS A 142 21.63 -12.62 18.30
CA LYS A 142 22.49 -11.50 17.88
C LYS A 142 21.89 -10.17 18.34
N TYR A 143 22.59 -9.48 19.24
CA TYR A 143 22.16 -8.22 19.83
C TYR A 143 23.20 -7.11 19.66
N GLY A 144 22.76 -5.86 19.87
CA GLY A 144 23.65 -4.68 19.91
C GLY A 144 24.29 -4.28 18.58
N ARG A 145 23.96 -4.96 17.47
CA ARG A 145 24.50 -4.63 16.14
C ARG A 145 23.42 -4.69 15.06
N PRO A 146 23.58 -3.95 13.94
CA PRO A 146 22.77 -4.16 12.76
C PRO A 146 23.03 -5.54 12.17
N TYR A 147 22.07 -6.00 11.35
CA TYR A 147 22.24 -7.23 10.59
C TYR A 147 23.03 -6.95 9.32
N TRP A 148 24.04 -7.79 9.08
CA TRP A 148 24.78 -7.78 7.85
C TRP A 148 24.26 -8.90 6.94
N ASP A 149 23.88 -8.50 5.73
CA ASP A 149 23.35 -9.32 4.66
C ASP A 149 24.15 -9.00 3.38
N VAL A 150 24.27 -9.97 2.49
CA VAL A 150 24.92 -9.82 1.19
C VAL A 150 23.99 -10.37 0.13
N LEU A 151 23.73 -9.55 -0.88
CA LEU A 151 23.05 -9.99 -2.09
C LEU A 151 24.04 -10.75 -2.97
N LEU A 152 23.80 -12.04 -3.18
CA LEU A 152 24.59 -12.83 -4.11
C LEU A 152 24.18 -12.45 -5.55
N ASN A 153 25.08 -11.76 -6.27
CA ASN A 153 24.88 -11.44 -7.67
C ASN A 153 25.22 -12.65 -8.54
N LEU A 154 24.20 -13.44 -8.82
CA LEU A 154 24.27 -14.60 -9.68
C LEU A 154 23.70 -14.23 -11.04
N ASN A 155 24.59 -14.01 -12.01
CA ASN A 155 24.20 -13.91 -13.40
C ASN A 155 23.54 -15.23 -13.85
N TRP A 156 22.66 -15.16 -14.84
CA TRP A 156 21.98 -16.33 -15.40
C TRP A 156 23.00 -17.38 -15.86
N GLY A 157 22.82 -18.64 -15.43
CA GLY A 157 23.60 -19.78 -15.91
C GLY A 157 24.69 -20.34 -14.98
N TYR A 158 24.86 -19.82 -13.76
CA TYR A 158 25.78 -20.47 -12.81
C TYR A 158 25.27 -21.84 -12.34
N PRO A 159 26.11 -22.88 -12.35
CA PRO A 159 25.73 -24.20 -11.83
C PRO A 159 25.46 -24.13 -10.31
N LEU A 160 24.45 -24.89 -9.86
CA LEU A 160 23.95 -24.93 -8.47
C LEU A 160 25.06 -25.18 -7.42
N ARG A 161 26.12 -25.87 -7.80
CA ARG A 161 27.27 -26.14 -6.92
C ARG A 161 28.04 -24.86 -6.55
N ILE A 162 28.21 -23.95 -7.51
CA ILE A 162 28.92 -22.68 -7.30
C ILE A 162 28.08 -21.74 -6.43
N THR A 163 26.76 -21.73 -6.63
CA THR A 163 25.84 -20.89 -5.83
C THR A 163 25.83 -21.34 -4.36
N VAL A 164 25.79 -22.65 -4.12
CA VAL A 164 25.88 -23.23 -2.76
C VAL A 164 27.24 -22.95 -2.13
N GLU A 165 28.34 -23.05 -2.88
CA GLU A 165 29.68 -22.77 -2.37
C GLU A 165 29.86 -21.31 -1.98
N GLN A 166 29.43 -20.37 -2.82
CA GLN A 166 29.43 -18.94 -2.52
C GLN A 166 28.56 -18.64 -1.28
N PHE A 167 27.38 -19.25 -1.19
CA PHE A 167 26.51 -19.10 -0.01
C PHE A 167 27.19 -19.60 1.27
N MET A 168 27.86 -20.75 1.21
CA MET A 168 28.54 -21.34 2.37
C MET A 168 29.78 -20.55 2.80
N ASN A 169 30.50 -19.96 1.85
CA ASN A 169 31.64 -19.08 2.12
C ASN A 169 31.17 -17.79 2.81
N VAL A 170 30.10 -17.17 2.33
CA VAL A 170 29.50 -15.97 2.95
C VAL A 170 28.96 -16.29 4.35
N SER A 171 28.29 -17.43 4.51
CA SER A 171 27.76 -17.88 5.81
C SER A 171 28.86 -18.23 6.83
N ALA A 172 30.11 -18.40 6.39
CA ALA A 172 31.24 -18.65 7.29
C ALA A 172 31.76 -17.38 7.97
N VAL A 173 31.43 -16.18 7.46
CA VAL A 173 31.92 -14.88 7.93
C VAL A 173 30.96 -14.23 8.96
N ASP A 174 30.17 -15.03 9.68
CA ASP A 174 29.17 -14.57 10.67
C ASP A 174 28.05 -13.63 10.13
N LEU A 175 27.94 -13.51 8.79
CA LEU A 175 26.83 -12.88 8.10
C LEU A 175 25.54 -13.67 8.35
N ILE A 176 24.42 -12.96 8.52
CA ILE A 176 23.19 -13.55 9.08
C ILE A 176 22.47 -14.41 8.06
N LEU A 177 22.30 -13.90 6.84
CA LEU A 177 21.65 -14.59 5.73
C LEU A 177 22.26 -14.01 4.45
N PRO A 178 22.79 -14.82 3.53
CA PRO A 178 22.92 -14.43 2.13
C PRO A 178 21.54 -14.46 1.48
N LYS A 179 21.09 -13.35 0.88
CA LYS A 179 19.87 -13.35 0.06
C LYS A 179 20.19 -13.62 -1.40
N MET A 180 19.42 -14.51 -2.02
CA MET A 180 19.43 -14.70 -3.47
C MET A 180 18.59 -13.61 -4.14
N MET A 181 19.05 -13.12 -5.30
CA MET A 181 18.33 -12.12 -6.07
C MET A 181 16.94 -12.63 -6.48
N ARG A 182 15.90 -11.78 -6.32
CA ARG A 182 14.48 -12.10 -6.62
C ARG A 182 14.25 -12.55 -8.08
N MET A 183 15.19 -12.26 -8.98
CA MET A 183 15.17 -12.62 -10.40
C MET A 183 15.39 -14.10 -10.70
N LEU A 184 15.88 -14.91 -9.75
CA LEU A 184 16.18 -16.33 -9.96
C LEU A 184 15.00 -17.28 -9.68
N ILE A 185 13.81 -16.74 -9.40
CA ILE A 185 12.58 -17.53 -9.31
C ILE A 185 11.91 -17.57 -10.70
N PRO A 186 12.56 -18.22 -11.69
CA PRO A 186 11.78 -19.08 -12.56
C PRO A 186 12.59 -20.35 -12.83
N ASN A 187 12.23 -21.45 -12.16
CA ASN A 187 12.28 -22.82 -12.67
C ASN A 187 11.96 -23.75 -11.51
N HIS A 188 10.86 -24.51 -11.65
CA HIS A 188 10.34 -25.47 -10.68
C HIS A 188 11.35 -26.58 -10.26
N LEU A 189 12.49 -26.66 -10.97
CA LEU A 189 13.55 -27.66 -10.78
C LEU A 189 14.61 -27.27 -9.73
N CYS A 190 14.96 -25.99 -9.58
CA CYS A 190 16.14 -25.62 -8.77
C CYS A 190 15.84 -25.37 -7.28
N VAL A 191 14.59 -25.09 -6.91
CA VAL A 191 14.23 -24.78 -5.50
C VAL A 191 14.36 -26.02 -4.61
N GLY A 192 13.88 -27.17 -5.07
CA GLY A 192 13.94 -28.43 -4.32
C GLY A 192 15.38 -28.91 -4.07
N GLU A 193 16.24 -28.84 -5.09
CA GLU A 193 17.64 -29.24 -4.96
C GLU A 193 18.44 -28.29 -4.06
N THR A 194 18.24 -26.97 -4.18
CA THR A 194 18.94 -25.98 -3.34
C THR A 194 18.60 -26.17 -1.86
N VAL A 195 17.32 -26.37 -1.53
CA VAL A 195 16.87 -26.63 -0.14
C VAL A 195 17.44 -27.97 0.36
N SER A 196 17.42 -29.01 -0.47
CA SER A 196 17.89 -30.35 -0.11
C SER A 196 19.41 -30.41 0.12
N TYR A 197 20.23 -29.63 -0.59
CA TYR A 197 21.67 -29.52 -0.30
C TYR A 197 21.99 -28.67 0.94
N PHE A 198 21.12 -27.71 1.28
CA PHE A 198 21.33 -26.77 2.37
C PHE A 198 21.04 -27.37 3.75
N VAL A 199 19.92 -28.10 3.88
CA VAL A 199 19.46 -28.68 5.15
C VAL A 199 20.51 -29.64 5.77
N PRO A 200 21.11 -30.61 5.04
CA PRO A 200 22.09 -31.54 5.61
C PRO A 200 23.39 -30.86 6.05
N LYS A 201 23.90 -29.90 5.26
CA LYS A 201 25.19 -29.24 5.55
C LYS A 201 25.13 -28.30 6.76
N GLN A 202 24.03 -27.56 6.94
CA GLN A 202 23.83 -26.74 8.14
C GLN A 202 23.64 -27.59 9.39
N PHE A 203 22.89 -28.70 9.28
CA PHE A 203 22.70 -29.65 10.39
C PHE A 203 24.03 -30.27 10.84
N ILE A 204 24.86 -30.72 9.90
CA ILE A 204 26.19 -31.30 10.19
C ILE A 204 27.11 -30.27 10.86
N LYS A 205 27.13 -29.02 10.36
CA LYS A 205 28.00 -27.96 10.92
C LYS A 205 27.54 -27.53 12.32
N HIS A 206 26.23 -27.46 12.58
CA HIS A 206 25.67 -27.17 13.90
C HIS A 206 25.95 -28.31 14.90
N ARG A 207 25.79 -29.58 14.48
CA ARG A 207 26.11 -30.76 15.29
C ARG A 207 27.61 -30.83 15.62
N LEU A 208 28.49 -30.52 14.67
CA LEU A 208 29.94 -30.47 14.90
C LEU A 208 30.36 -29.34 15.85
N LYS A 209 29.70 -28.17 15.82
CA LYS A 209 29.93 -27.10 16.81
C LYS A 209 29.47 -27.51 18.21
N GLN A 210 28.32 -28.17 18.34
CA GLN A 210 27.81 -28.71 19.61
C GLN A 210 28.68 -29.85 20.18
N VAL A 211 29.23 -30.71 19.31
CA VAL A 211 30.16 -31.78 19.72
C VAL A 211 31.52 -31.23 20.12
N LYS A 212 32.00 -30.13 19.51
CA LYS A 212 33.23 -29.46 19.97
C LYS A 212 33.06 -28.68 21.28
N SER A 213 31.85 -28.21 21.60
CA SER A 213 31.58 -27.51 22.88
C SER A 213 31.31 -28.47 24.04
N LYS A 214 30.85 -29.70 23.76
CA LYS A 214 30.77 -30.81 24.72
C LYS A 214 32.03 -31.65 24.59
N GLY A 215 33.12 -31.17 25.21
CA GLY A 215 34.42 -31.80 25.16
C GLY A 215 34.35 -33.32 25.34
N ILE A 216 35.06 -34.00 24.44
CA ILE A 216 35.64 -35.31 24.69
C ILE A 216 36.54 -35.11 25.92
N THR A 217 36.09 -35.64 27.07
CA THR A 217 37.00 -36.14 28.12
C THR A 217 37.64 -37.42 27.66
#